data_AF-A0A7Y3GVV1-F1
#
_entry.id   AF-A0A7Y3GVV1-F1
#
_cell.length_a   1.000
_cell.length_b   1.000
_cell.length_c   1.000
_cell.angle_alpha   90.00
_cell.angle_beta   90.00
_cell.angle_gamma   90.00
#
_symmetry.space_group_name_H-M   'P 1'
#
loop_
_entity.id
_entity.type
_entity.pdbx_description
1 polymer ?
#
loop_
_entity_poly.entity_id
_entity_poly.type
_entity_poly.pdbx_seq_one_letter_code
_entity_poly.pdbx_strand_id
1 'polypeptide(L)'
;VTDYLDAGVERTRDVSSRFLHDLNAFPRSRKLMREHQLERIAGLEDLLAQGSQERAFNEIDPRVVATVILKLADTLIDPEFQAELGLTMSELCAQVYELLIHGLAPRKVAARRRKRRVPTAKHSS
;
A
#
# COMPACT_ATOMS: atom_id res chain seq x y z
N VAL A 1 -1.58 -10.45 -2.43
CA VAL A 1 -1.55 -9.08 -1.85
C VAL A 1 -2.76 -8.26 -2.26
N THR A 2 -3.12 -8.19 -3.55
CA THR A 2 -4.37 -7.56 -4.02
C THR A 2 -5.60 -8.07 -3.26
N ASP A 3 -5.82 -9.39 -3.18
CA ASP A 3 -6.99 -9.95 -2.47
C ASP A 3 -7.03 -9.58 -0.97
N TYR A 4 -5.86 -9.44 -0.33
CA TYR A 4 -5.76 -9.02 1.07
C TYR A 4 -6.14 -7.53 1.23
N LEU A 5 -5.73 -6.69 0.28
CA LEU A 5 -6.07 -5.28 0.25
C LEU A 5 -7.56 -5.09 -0.10
N ASP A 6 -8.08 -5.80 -1.10
CA ASP A 6 -9.48 -5.72 -1.50
C ASP A 6 -10.43 -6.12 -0.36
N ALA A 7 -10.13 -7.22 0.35
CA ALA A 7 -10.86 -7.61 1.55
C ALA A 7 -10.82 -6.53 2.66
N GLY A 8 -9.75 -5.75 2.73
CA GLY A 8 -9.64 -4.60 3.62
C GLY A 8 -10.61 -3.47 3.26
N VAL A 9 -10.77 -3.16 1.97
CA VAL A 9 -11.73 -2.15 1.47
C VAL A 9 -13.16 -2.62 1.67
N GLU A 10 -13.47 -3.88 1.38
CA GLU A 10 -14.83 -4.38 1.53
C GLU A 10 -15.32 -4.29 2.97
N ARG A 11 -14.46 -4.64 3.94
CA ARG A 11 -14.79 -4.55 5.36
C ARG A 11 -14.94 -3.11 5.87
N THR A 12 -14.39 -2.11 5.18
CA THR A 12 -14.54 -0.72 5.60
C THR A 12 -15.80 -0.06 5.06
N ARG A 13 -16.52 -0.69 4.12
CA ARG A 13 -17.77 -0.15 3.55
C ARG A 13 -18.89 0.00 4.59
N ASP A 14 -18.93 -0.88 5.58
CA ASP A 14 -19.96 -0.86 6.63
C ASP A 14 -19.55 0.01 7.84
N VAL A 15 -18.36 0.61 7.80
CA VAL A 15 -17.82 1.39 8.90
C VAL A 15 -18.37 2.81 8.84
N SER A 16 -19.28 3.13 9.77
CA SER A 16 -19.80 4.50 9.90
C SER A 16 -18.78 5.47 10.50
N SER A 17 -18.86 6.74 10.11
CA SER A 17 -18.07 7.82 10.71
C SER A 17 -18.30 7.95 12.22
N ARG A 18 -19.54 7.75 12.68
CA ARG A 18 -19.89 7.76 14.10
C ARG A 18 -19.21 6.64 14.88
N PHE A 19 -19.13 5.44 14.30
CA PHE A 19 -18.38 4.33 14.91
C PHE A 19 -16.91 4.69 15.07
N LEU A 20 -16.27 5.30 14.07
CA LEU A 20 -14.87 5.72 14.15
C LEU A 20 -14.63 6.82 15.18
N HIS A 21 -15.56 7.77 15.27
CA HIS A 21 -15.53 8.80 16.30
C HIS A 21 -15.57 8.18 17.70
N ASP A 22 -16.53 7.29 17.95
CA ASP A 22 -16.67 6.62 19.26
C ASP A 22 -15.44 5.75 19.57
N LEU A 23 -14.89 5.08 18.56
CA LEU A 23 -13.70 4.25 18.69
C LEU A 23 -12.45 5.07 19.05
N ASN A 24 -12.34 6.30 18.55
CA ASN A 24 -11.25 7.22 18.87
C ASN A 24 -11.46 7.99 20.18
N ALA A 25 -12.70 8.22 20.60
CA ALA A 25 -13.02 8.96 21.82
C ALA A 25 -12.56 8.25 23.11
N PHE A 26 -12.44 6.92 23.10
CA PHE A 26 -12.08 6.13 24.27
C PHE A 26 -10.64 5.55 24.20
N PRO A 27 -9.76 5.82 25.19
CA PRO A 27 -8.39 5.31 25.20
C PRO A 27 -8.27 3.78 25.10
N ARG A 28 -9.20 3.04 25.73
CA ARG A 28 -9.21 1.57 25.69
C ARG A 28 -9.54 1.03 24.29
N SER A 29 -10.48 1.65 23.59
CA SER A 29 -10.87 1.28 22.24
C SER A 29 -9.74 1.56 21.24
N ARG A 30 -9.05 2.71 21.38
CA ARG A 30 -7.84 3.01 20.59
C ARG A 30 -6.72 1.99 20.81
N LYS A 31 -6.49 1.57 22.05
CA LYS A 31 -5.49 0.54 22.36
C LYS A 31 -5.83 -0.79 21.69
N LEU A 32 -7.08 -1.25 21.82
CA LEU A 32 -7.53 -2.50 21.20
C LEU A 32 -7.42 -2.46 19.67
N MET A 33 -7.78 -1.33 19.06
CA MET A 33 -7.63 -1.14 17.62
C MET A 33 -6.16 -1.18 17.18
N ARG A 34 -5.27 -0.53 17.93
CA ARG A 34 -3.84 -0.57 17.66
C ARG A 34 -3.26 -1.98 17.74
N GLU A 35 -3.64 -2.74 18.77
CA GLU A 35 -3.24 -4.14 18.92
C GLU A 35 -3.70 -4.99 17.73
N HIS A 36 -4.96 -4.85 17.33
CA HIS A 36 -5.49 -5.53 16.15
C HIS A 36 -4.79 -5.11 14.84
N GLN A 37 -4.43 -3.83 14.68
CA GLN A 37 -3.66 -3.38 13.51
C GLN A 37 -2.27 -4.00 13.47
N LEU A 38 -1.58 -4.13 14.62
CA LEU A 38 -0.28 -4.79 14.70
C LEU A 38 -0.36 -6.27 14.31
N GLU A 39 -1.39 -6.98 14.76
CA GLU A 39 -1.63 -8.38 14.38
C GLU A 39 -1.87 -8.52 12.87
N ARG A 40 -2.67 -7.62 12.28
CA ARG A 40 -2.91 -7.61 10.83
C ARG A 40 -1.64 -7.40 10.01
N ILE A 41 -0.69 -6.65 10.53
CA ILE A 41 0.57 -6.32 9.85
C ILE A 41 1.57 -7.46 9.92
N ALA A 42 1.61 -8.21 11.02
CA ALA A 42 2.44 -9.42 11.09
C ALA A 42 2.10 -10.37 9.92
N GLY A 43 0.81 -10.60 9.66
CA GLY A 43 0.40 -11.41 8.50
C GLY A 43 0.68 -10.75 7.14
N LEU A 44 0.75 -9.42 7.09
CA LEU A 44 1.09 -8.68 5.86
C LEU A 44 2.59 -8.71 5.56
N GLU A 45 3.45 -8.66 6.57
CA GLU A 45 4.89 -8.84 6.44
C GLU A 45 5.23 -10.17 5.79
N ASP A 46 4.56 -11.25 6.19
CA ASP A 46 4.72 -12.57 5.58
C ASP A 46 4.31 -12.58 4.10
N LEU A 47 3.17 -11.96 3.77
CA LEU A 47 2.71 -11.83 2.38
C LEU A 47 3.67 -11.00 1.51
N LEU A 48 4.25 -9.93 2.07
CA LEU A 48 5.22 -9.09 1.38
C LEU A 48 6.56 -9.80 1.20
N ALA A 49 7.02 -10.54 2.21
CA ALA A 49 8.23 -11.35 2.14
C ALA A 49 8.10 -12.43 1.07
N GLN A 50 6.96 -13.12 1.01
CA GLN A 50 6.68 -14.11 -0.03
C GLN A 50 6.70 -13.49 -1.43
N GLY A 51 5.99 -12.38 -1.65
CA GLY A 51 6.00 -11.72 -2.97
C GLY A 51 7.37 -11.13 -3.36
N SER A 52 8.20 -10.76 -2.39
CA SER A 52 9.59 -10.37 -2.63
C SER A 52 10.45 -11.57 -3.07
N GLN A 53 10.29 -12.74 -2.45
CA GLN A 53 10.99 -13.97 -2.84
C GLN A 53 10.61 -14.41 -4.25
N GLU A 54 9.33 -14.26 -4.61
CA GLU A 54 8.79 -14.58 -5.94
C GLU A 54 9.15 -13.53 -7.01
N ARG A 55 9.86 -12.46 -6.65
CA ARG A 55 10.14 -11.28 -7.52
C ARG A 55 8.87 -10.67 -8.12
N ALA A 56 7.74 -10.80 -7.43
CA ALA A 56 6.46 -10.25 -7.82
C ALA A 56 6.37 -8.73 -7.54
N PHE A 57 7.25 -8.20 -6.67
CA PHE A 57 7.33 -6.77 -6.31
C PHE A 57 8.67 -6.14 -6.73
N ASN A 58 8.69 -4.80 -6.81
CA ASN A 58 9.92 -4.03 -6.88
C ASN A 58 10.83 -4.37 -5.69
N GLU A 59 12.15 -4.15 -5.84
CA GLU A 59 13.14 -4.31 -4.78
C GLU A 59 12.98 -3.21 -3.71
N ILE A 60 11.92 -3.31 -2.92
CA ILE A 60 11.63 -2.47 -1.76
C ILE A 60 11.71 -3.37 -0.54
N ASP A 61 12.42 -2.93 0.50
CA ASP A 61 12.50 -3.67 1.76
C ASP A 61 11.09 -3.90 2.34
N PRO A 62 10.66 -5.16 2.56
CA PRO A 62 9.33 -5.48 3.08
C PRO A 62 8.99 -4.78 4.39
N ARG A 63 9.99 -4.51 5.25
CA ARG A 63 9.82 -3.81 6.53
C ARG A 63 9.44 -2.34 6.33
N VAL A 64 9.96 -1.71 5.29
CA VAL A 64 9.58 -0.33 4.92
C VAL A 64 8.12 -0.30 4.48
N VAL A 65 7.73 -1.26 3.63
CA VAL A 65 6.34 -1.37 3.15
C VAL A 65 5.38 -1.61 4.32
N ALA A 66 5.69 -2.56 5.21
CA ALA A 66 4.88 -2.85 6.39
C ALA A 66 4.74 -1.63 7.32
N THR A 67 5.84 -0.89 7.56
CA THR A 67 5.84 0.33 8.37
C THR A 67 4.96 1.42 7.76
N VAL A 68 5.06 1.62 6.44
CA VAL A 68 4.23 2.59 5.72
C VAL A 68 2.75 2.21 5.85
N ILE A 69 2.42 0.94 5.66
CA ILE A 69 1.04 0.44 5.80
C ILE A 69 0.51 0.63 7.23
N LEU A 70 1.34 0.41 8.26
CA LEU A 70 0.94 0.69 9.66
C LEU A 70 0.58 2.15 9.87
N LYS A 71 1.46 3.06 9.44
CA LYS A 71 1.23 4.50 9.60
C LYS A 71 -0.01 4.96 8.85
N LEU A 72 -0.21 4.41 7.65
CA LEU A 72 -1.42 4.68 6.87
C LEU A 72 -2.67 4.14 7.58
N ALA A 73 -2.63 2.95 8.16
CA ALA A 73 -3.76 2.37 8.90
C ALA A 73 -4.19 3.24 10.10
N ASP A 74 -3.23 3.81 10.84
CA ASP A 74 -3.52 4.78 11.92
C ASP A 74 -4.17 6.05 11.36
N THR A 75 -3.68 6.58 10.24
CA THR A 75 -4.23 7.79 9.60
C THR A 75 -5.60 7.55 8.96
N LEU A 76 -5.84 6.38 8.40
CA LEU A 76 -7.12 6.04 7.77
C LEU A 76 -8.27 6.08 8.78
N ILE A 77 -8.04 5.70 10.03
CA ILE A 77 -9.06 5.71 11.09
C ILE A 77 -9.24 7.07 11.76
N ASP A 78 -8.47 8.08 11.38
CA ASP A 78 -8.56 9.43 11.93
C ASP A 78 -9.77 10.19 11.32
N PRO A 79 -10.79 10.53 12.12
CA PRO A 79 -11.96 11.24 11.63
C PRO A 79 -11.64 12.68 11.19
N GLU A 80 -10.61 13.32 11.74
CA GLU A 80 -10.21 14.68 11.32
C GLU A 80 -9.62 14.63 9.93
N PHE A 81 -8.73 13.67 9.67
CA PHE A 81 -8.14 13.47 8.34
C PHE A 81 -9.18 13.12 7.27
N GLN A 82 -10.16 12.26 7.59
CA GLN A 82 -11.28 11.97 6.68
C GLN A 82 -12.10 13.22 6.38
N ALA A 83 -12.40 14.04 7.39
CA ALA A 83 -13.16 15.26 7.24
C ALA A 83 -12.42 16.31 6.41
N GLU A 84 -11.11 16.46 6.60
CA GLU A 84 -10.26 17.38 5.81
C GLU A 84 -10.27 17.04 4.32
N LEU A 85 -10.24 15.75 3.98
CA LEU A 85 -10.25 15.29 2.58
C LEU A 85 -11.66 15.18 1.99
N GLY A 86 -12.70 15.23 2.82
CA GLY A 86 -14.09 15.01 2.39
C GLY A 86 -14.33 13.60 1.85
N LEU A 87 -13.56 12.62 2.33
CA LEU A 87 -13.61 11.23 1.87
C LEU A 87 -14.15 10.31 2.97
N THR A 88 -14.88 9.28 2.55
CA THR A 88 -15.21 8.15 3.43
C THR A 88 -13.98 7.27 3.67
N MET A 89 -13.99 6.51 4.76
CA MET A 89 -12.97 5.47 5.03
C MET A 89 -12.76 4.55 3.81
N SER A 90 -13.84 4.10 3.16
CA SER A 90 -13.72 3.18 2.01
C SER A 90 -13.02 3.83 0.82
N GLU A 91 -13.33 5.09 0.51
CA GLU A 91 -12.69 5.83 -0.59
C GLU A 91 -11.22 6.09 -0.29
N LEU A 92 -10.92 6.46 0.95
CA LEU A 92 -9.54 6.71 1.38
C LEU A 92 -8.70 5.43 1.37
N CYS A 93 -9.25 4.30 1.86
CA CYS A 93 -8.61 2.98 1.76
C CYS A 93 -8.32 2.61 0.31
N ALA A 94 -9.29 2.80 -0.60
CA ALA A 94 -9.12 2.48 -2.01
C ALA A 94 -7.96 3.25 -2.65
N GLN A 95 -7.91 4.58 -2.43
CA GLN A 95 -6.84 5.43 -2.97
C GLN A 95 -5.45 5.06 -2.42
N VAL A 96 -5.37 4.77 -1.11
CA VAL A 96 -4.12 4.36 -0.48
C VAL A 96 -3.65 3.00 -1.02
N TYR A 97 -4.56 2.05 -1.22
CA TYR A 97 -4.21 0.73 -1.74
C TYR A 97 -3.79 0.78 -3.21
N GLU A 98 -4.43 1.62 -4.02
CA GLU A 98 -4.00 1.89 -5.40
C GLU A 98 -2.55 2.42 -5.43
N LEU A 99 -2.22 3.38 -4.56
CA LEU A 99 -0.86 3.92 -4.44
C LEU A 99 0.16 2.84 -4.06
N LEU A 100 -0.19 1.97 -3.11
CA LEU A 100 0.66 0.86 -2.70
C LEU A 100 0.86 -0.15 -3.83
N ILE A 101 -0.20 -0.56 -4.52
CA ILE A 101 -0.12 -1.52 -5.65
C ILE A 101 0.77 -0.95 -6.76
N HIS A 102 0.58 0.31 -7.14
CA HIS A 102 1.40 0.94 -8.19
C HIS A 102 2.86 1.15 -7.77
N GLY A 103 3.12 1.42 -6.49
CA GLY A 103 4.48 1.54 -5.95
C GLY A 103 5.20 0.20 -5.84
N LEU A 104 4.47 -0.87 -5.48
CA LEU A 104 5.02 -2.21 -5.29
C LEU A 104 5.14 -2.99 -6.59
N ALA A 105 4.27 -2.75 -7.57
CA ALA A 105 4.29 -3.48 -8.83
C ALA A 105 5.57 -3.20 -9.64
N PRO A 106 6.18 -4.23 -10.27
CA PRO A 106 7.36 -4.07 -11.12
C PRO A 106 7.12 -2.98 -12.16
N ARG A 107 7.97 -1.95 -12.19
CA ARG A 107 7.94 -1.02 -13.33
C ARG A 107 8.22 -1.87 -14.58
N LYS A 108 7.25 -1.95 -15.49
CA LYS A 108 7.54 -2.36 -16.86
C LYS A 108 8.53 -1.33 -17.40
N VAL A 109 9.82 -1.65 -17.32
CA VAL A 109 10.84 -0.90 -18.02
C VAL A 109 10.45 -1.03 -19.48
N ALA A 110 9.85 0.03 -20.04
CA ALA A 110 9.58 0.10 -21.46
C ALA A 110 10.89 -0.28 -22.12
N ALA A 111 10.91 -1.42 -22.81
CA ALA A 111 12.09 -1.93 -23.46
C ALA A 111 12.58 -0.82 -24.38
N ARG A 112 13.63 -0.09 -23.95
CA ARG A 112 14.36 0.83 -24.81
C ARG A 112 15.01 -0.05 -25.87
N ARG A 113 14.25 -0.37 -26.92
CA ARG A 113 14.76 -0.98 -28.14
C ARG A 113 15.80 -0.01 -28.69
N ARG A 114 17.05 -0.46 -28.59
CA ARG A 114 18.28 0.05 -29.20
C ARG A 114 18.05 0.65 -30.59
N LYS A 115 18.73 1.77 -30.87
CA LYS A 115 19.57 1.85 -32.07
C LYS A 115 20.99 2.19 -31.64
N ARG A 116 21.77 1.14 -31.39
CA ARG A 116 23.24 1.24 -31.38
C ARG A 116 23.63 1.53 -32.84
N ARG A 117 23.85 2.80 -33.19
CA ARG A 117 24.53 3.15 -34.44
C ARG A 117 25.94 2.55 -34.34
N VAL A 118 26.18 1.47 -35.06
CA VAL A 118 27.54 1.04 -35.39
C VAL A 118 27.97 1.95 -36.54
N PRO A 119 29.00 2.81 -36.39
CA PRO A 119 29.61 3.43 -37.54
C PRO A 119 30.35 2.33 -38.30
N THR A 120 29.87 2.05 -39.51
CA THR A 120 30.60 1.25 -40.50
C THR A 120 31.96 1.89 -40.73
N ALA A 121 33.03 1.19 -40.38
CA ALA A 121 34.37 1.49 -40.83
C ALA A 121 34.37 1.52 -42.37
N LYS A 122 34.73 2.66 -42.95
CA LYS A 122 35.20 2.72 -44.32
C LYS A 122 36.72 2.65 -44.29
N HIS A 123 37.25 1.53 -44.75
CA HIS A 123 38.61 1.42 -45.26
C HIS A 123 38.56 1.48 -46.79
N SER A 124 39.65 2.01 -47.34
CA SER A 124 40.06 1.98 -48.76
C SER A 124 39.37 3.05 -49.63
N SER A 125 40.08 3.93 -50.34
CA SER A 125 41.45 3.90 -50.87
C SER A 125 42.05 5.30 -50.96
#